data_AF-A0AB36YL96-F1
#
_entry.id   AF-A0AB36YL96-F1
#
_cell.length_a   1.000
_cell.length_b   1.000
_cell.length_c   1.000
_cell.angle_alpha   90.00
_cell.angle_beta   90.00
_cell.angle_gamma   90.00
#
_symmetry.space_group_name_H-M   'P 1'
#
loop_
_entity.id
_entity.type
_entity.pdbx_description
1 polymer ?
#
loop_
_entity_poly.entity_id
_entity_poly.type
_entity_poly.pdbx_seq_one_letter_code
_entity_poly.pdbx_strand_id
1 'polypeptide(L)'
;MARIIGGLAVSHTPTIGFAVDHDKQEEAAWAPIFESFEPIRTWLQQRQPDVLFYIFNDHITSFFFDHYSAFTLGVDEQYGVADEGGNPRDLPPVGGHAALSRHIGQSLMADEFDMSFFRDKPLDHGFFSPMSALLPCDESWPVQIVPLQVGVLQLPIPTARRCYKLGQALRRAIESYPEDLKVAIVATGGVSHQVHGERCGFNNPEWDAQFLDLLVNDPQRLTEMTLAEYATLGGMEGAEVITWLIMRGALSANVERKHQSYYLPSMTGIATLLLENRDQALPAPVNERHRQHMQHQLAGAEQLEGTYPYTLERSAKGYRLNKFLHRMIEPQWRQRFLSEPEALYREAGLSEEESDLLRRRDWRGLIHYGVIFFVLEKLGAVLGVSNLDIYAAMRGQSIEDFMKTRNQQVRYSVAGKAPN
;
A
#
# COMPACT_ATOMS: atom_id res chain seq x y z
N MET A 1 4.61 -21.45 7.08
CA MET A 1 3.65 -20.39 7.40
C MET A 1 4.43 -19.22 7.92
N ALA A 2 4.07 -18.02 7.52
CA ALA A 2 4.84 -16.84 7.88
C ALA A 2 4.71 -16.57 9.38
N ARG A 3 5.75 -15.97 9.94
CA ARG A 3 5.86 -15.65 11.36
C ARG A 3 6.27 -14.20 11.55
N ILE A 4 5.67 -13.55 12.53
CA ILE A 4 6.03 -12.19 12.92
C ILE A 4 7.19 -12.27 13.89
N ILE A 5 8.36 -11.75 13.52
CA ILE A 5 9.57 -11.85 14.35
C ILE A 5 9.72 -10.68 15.33
N GLY A 6 9.08 -9.54 15.06
CA GLY A 6 9.19 -8.35 15.89
C GLY A 6 8.50 -7.15 15.27
N GLY A 7 8.45 -6.05 16.04
CA GLY A 7 7.95 -4.77 15.61
C GLY A 7 8.95 -3.65 15.83
N LEU A 8 9.06 -2.76 14.86
CA LEU A 8 9.91 -1.57 14.86
C LEU A 8 9.01 -0.35 14.85
N ALA A 9 9.25 0.61 15.73
CA ALA A 9 8.64 1.92 15.63
C ALA A 9 9.73 2.99 15.50
N VAL A 10 9.63 3.84 14.49
CA VAL A 10 10.66 4.85 14.18
C VAL A 10 10.02 6.14 13.65
N SER A 11 10.44 7.29 14.12
CA SER A 11 10.05 8.56 13.50
C SER A 11 10.51 8.62 12.04
N HIS A 12 9.75 9.28 11.16
CA HIS A 12 10.05 9.38 9.72
C HIS A 12 10.32 10.78 9.19
N THR A 13 10.54 11.76 10.09
CA THR A 13 10.79 13.15 9.69
C THR A 13 11.81 13.23 8.54
N PRO A 14 11.62 14.09 7.52
CA PRO A 14 12.55 14.21 6.39
C PRO A 14 13.96 14.64 6.83
N THR A 15 14.09 15.19 8.05
CA THR A 15 15.34 15.47 8.74
C THR A 15 16.27 14.24 8.77
N ILE A 16 15.75 13.02 8.97
CA ILE A 16 16.57 11.79 8.98
C ILE A 16 17.17 11.51 7.59
N GLY A 17 16.33 11.50 6.54
CA GLY A 17 16.77 11.30 5.16
C GLY A 17 17.75 12.38 4.71
N PHE A 18 17.50 13.65 5.05
CA PHE A 18 18.44 14.74 4.78
C PHE A 18 19.82 14.49 5.39
N ALA A 19 19.88 14.03 6.63
CA ALA A 19 21.13 13.75 7.31
C ALA A 19 21.89 12.56 6.70
N VAL A 20 21.17 11.56 6.18
CA VAL A 20 21.78 10.46 5.41
C VAL A 20 22.39 10.97 4.10
N ASP A 21 21.61 11.73 3.33
CA ASP A 21 21.99 12.18 1.98
C ASP A 21 23.12 13.22 1.98
N HIS A 22 23.40 13.85 3.12
CA HIS A 22 24.42 14.90 3.27
C HIS A 22 25.57 14.49 4.20
N ASP A 23 25.76 13.18 4.43
CA ASP A 23 26.86 12.63 5.22
C ASP A 23 26.98 13.21 6.64
N LYS A 24 25.84 13.50 7.28
CA LYS A 24 25.79 14.18 8.59
C LYS A 24 25.80 13.24 9.78
N GLN A 25 25.88 11.93 9.56
CA GLN A 25 25.68 10.91 10.59
C GLN A 25 26.66 11.06 11.77
N GLU A 26 27.86 11.57 11.52
CA GLU A 26 28.92 11.77 12.54
C GLU A 26 28.89 13.19 13.16
N GLU A 27 28.06 14.10 12.66
CA GLU A 27 27.95 15.45 13.21
C GLU A 27 27.22 15.42 14.55
N ALA A 28 27.71 16.15 15.57
CA ALA A 28 27.20 16.07 16.94
C ALA A 28 25.68 16.34 17.10
N ALA A 29 25.08 17.14 16.22
CA ALA A 29 23.64 17.43 16.23
C ALA A 29 22.77 16.27 15.69
N TRP A 30 23.38 15.33 14.96
CA TRP A 30 22.70 14.26 14.22
C TRP A 30 23.10 12.88 14.71
N ALA A 31 24.34 12.72 15.21
CA ALA A 31 24.86 11.45 15.72
C ALA A 31 23.92 10.73 16.71
N PRO A 32 23.26 11.42 17.68
CA PRO A 32 22.33 10.74 18.58
C PRO A 32 21.13 10.10 17.88
N ILE A 33 20.72 10.62 16.70
CA ILE A 33 19.70 9.98 15.86
C ILE A 33 20.24 8.63 15.39
N PHE A 34 21.41 8.60 14.76
CA PHE A 34 21.94 7.36 14.15
C PHE A 34 22.40 6.33 15.20
N GLU A 35 22.94 6.78 16.34
CA GLU A 35 23.17 5.92 17.50
C GLU A 35 21.88 5.24 17.97
N SER A 36 20.74 5.95 17.92
CA SER A 36 19.45 5.38 18.27
C SER A 36 18.93 4.34 17.25
N PHE A 37 19.39 4.39 15.99
CA PHE A 37 19.01 3.42 14.96
C PHE A 37 19.88 2.16 15.02
N GLU A 38 21.10 2.24 15.54
CA GLU A 38 22.09 1.16 15.52
C GLU A 38 21.60 -0.17 16.11
N PRO A 39 20.90 -0.21 17.27
CA PRO A 39 20.35 -1.47 17.79
C PRO A 39 19.30 -2.10 16.87
N ILE A 40 18.52 -1.28 16.14
CA ILE A 40 17.55 -1.76 15.15
C ILE A 40 18.28 -2.29 13.92
N ARG A 41 19.30 -1.57 13.41
CA ARG A 41 20.15 -2.02 12.29
C ARG A 41 20.77 -3.38 12.59
N THR A 42 21.39 -3.49 13.76
CA THR A 42 21.98 -4.74 14.26
C THR A 42 20.92 -5.87 14.33
N TRP A 43 19.73 -5.58 14.85
CA TRP A 43 18.66 -6.58 14.92
C TRP A 43 18.18 -7.02 13.54
N LEU A 44 18.00 -6.08 12.59
CA LEU A 44 17.63 -6.37 11.20
C LEU A 44 18.68 -7.24 10.51
N GLN A 45 19.97 -6.93 10.69
CA GLN A 45 21.07 -7.73 10.16
C GLN A 45 21.12 -9.14 10.77
N GLN A 46 20.86 -9.27 12.06
CA GLN A 46 20.88 -10.58 12.76
C GLN A 46 19.65 -11.44 12.44
N ARG A 47 18.46 -10.82 12.34
CA ARG A 47 17.20 -11.55 12.14
C ARG A 47 16.86 -11.77 10.67
N GLN A 48 17.36 -10.91 9.79
CA GLN A 48 17.17 -10.96 8.33
C GLN A 48 15.70 -11.22 7.97
N PRO A 49 14.75 -10.32 8.28
CA PRO A 49 13.38 -10.49 7.83
C PRO A 49 13.34 -10.64 6.30
N ASP A 50 12.48 -11.54 5.81
CA ASP A 50 12.23 -11.70 4.37
C ASP A 50 11.36 -10.53 3.87
N VAL A 51 10.45 -10.05 4.72
CA VAL A 51 9.53 -8.95 4.40
C VAL A 51 9.39 -7.98 5.57
N LEU A 52 9.36 -6.67 5.26
CA LEU A 52 8.87 -5.64 6.17
C LEU A 52 7.41 -5.30 5.81
N PHE A 53 6.47 -5.55 6.72
CA PHE A 53 5.15 -4.93 6.62
C PHE A 53 5.26 -3.49 7.14
N TYR A 54 5.13 -2.51 6.25
CA TYR A 54 5.57 -1.14 6.50
C TYR A 54 4.41 -0.17 6.57
N ILE A 55 4.14 0.37 7.76
CA ILE A 55 3.03 1.27 8.05
C ILE A 55 3.55 2.70 8.10
N PHE A 56 3.04 3.54 7.21
CA PHE A 56 3.41 4.95 7.10
C PHE A 56 2.19 5.79 6.69
N ASN A 57 2.36 7.10 6.63
CA ASN A 57 1.43 8.01 5.95
C ASN A 57 2.20 8.76 4.86
N ASP A 58 1.53 8.95 3.73
CA ASP A 58 1.97 9.84 2.66
C ASP A 58 1.62 11.28 3.02
N HIS A 59 2.55 12.20 2.75
CA HIS A 59 2.48 13.61 3.07
C HIS A 59 1.95 14.44 1.90
N ILE A 60 0.89 13.94 1.28
CA ILE A 60 0.16 14.61 0.19
C ILE A 60 1.03 14.70 -1.08
N THR A 61 1.76 13.61 -1.36
CA THR A 61 2.61 13.47 -2.54
C THR A 61 1.97 12.51 -3.54
N SER A 62 1.93 11.22 -3.19
CA SER A 62 1.31 10.19 -4.03
C SER A 62 -0.20 10.08 -3.79
N PHE A 63 -0.69 10.55 -2.64
CA PHE A 63 -2.09 10.46 -2.25
C PHE A 63 -2.64 11.86 -1.96
N PHE A 64 -3.30 12.45 -2.96
CA PHE A 64 -3.90 13.77 -2.85
C PHE A 64 -5.35 13.70 -2.33
N PHE A 65 -5.88 14.84 -1.88
CA PHE A 65 -7.18 14.93 -1.21
C PHE A 65 -8.41 14.67 -2.11
N ASP A 66 -8.23 14.58 -3.43
CA ASP A 66 -9.30 14.18 -4.36
C ASP A 66 -9.62 12.68 -4.24
N HIS A 67 -8.66 11.87 -3.78
CA HIS A 67 -8.86 10.47 -3.43
C HIS A 67 -7.90 10.04 -2.30
N TYR A 68 -8.33 10.29 -1.05
CA TYR A 68 -7.56 10.02 0.16
C TYR A 68 -8.26 8.97 1.04
N SER A 69 -7.65 7.78 1.17
CA SER A 69 -8.24 6.62 1.84
C SER A 69 -7.67 6.42 3.24
N ALA A 70 -8.47 5.85 4.15
CA ALA A 70 -8.06 5.57 5.52
C ALA A 70 -6.93 4.53 5.62
N PHE A 71 -7.04 3.42 4.88
CA PHE A 71 -6.06 2.34 4.84
C PHE A 71 -5.83 1.92 3.38
N THR A 72 -4.62 2.13 2.86
CA THR A 72 -4.29 1.88 1.46
C THR A 72 -3.09 0.94 1.35
N LEU A 73 -3.34 -0.28 0.87
CA LEU A 73 -2.33 -1.35 0.78
C LEU A 73 -1.66 -1.36 -0.59
N GLY A 74 -0.33 -1.33 -0.62
CA GLY A 74 0.45 -1.49 -1.84
C GLY A 74 0.48 -2.95 -2.27
N VAL A 75 0.19 -3.18 -3.55
CA VAL A 75 0.08 -4.53 -4.13
C VAL A 75 1.02 -4.76 -5.31
N ASP A 76 1.99 -3.86 -5.49
CA ASP A 76 3.02 -3.92 -6.55
C ASP A 76 4.26 -4.71 -6.14
N GLU A 77 5.04 -5.07 -7.16
CA GLU A 77 6.31 -5.80 -7.07
C GLU A 77 7.51 -4.88 -6.81
N GLN A 78 7.34 -3.56 -6.99
CA GLN A 78 8.38 -2.57 -6.69
C GLN A 78 7.76 -1.19 -6.45
N TYR A 79 8.47 -0.34 -5.70
CA TYR A 79 8.05 1.04 -5.43
C TYR A 79 9.25 2.00 -5.61
N GLY A 80 9.07 3.02 -6.44
CA GLY A 80 10.07 4.07 -6.64
C GLY A 80 10.00 5.19 -5.61
N VAL A 81 10.98 6.09 -5.64
CA VAL A 81 11.06 7.30 -4.79
C VAL A 81 10.18 8.40 -5.37
N ALA A 82 9.38 9.05 -4.52
CA ALA A 82 8.51 10.13 -4.96
C ALA A 82 9.28 11.43 -5.16
N ASP A 83 8.80 12.25 -6.10
CA ASP A 83 9.22 13.64 -6.18
C ASP A 83 8.35 14.47 -5.23
N GLU A 84 8.97 15.05 -4.21
CA GLU A 84 8.30 15.86 -3.19
C GLU A 84 8.44 17.37 -3.47
N GLY A 85 8.76 17.74 -4.73
CA GLY A 85 8.99 19.10 -5.19
C GLY A 85 10.47 19.50 -5.26
N GLY A 86 11.36 18.58 -4.87
CA GLY A 86 12.82 18.76 -4.83
C GLY A 86 13.60 17.83 -5.77
N ASN A 87 12.91 17.17 -6.71
CA ASN A 87 13.34 15.95 -7.40
C ASN A 87 13.33 14.72 -6.47
N PRO A 88 13.17 13.50 -7.00
CA PRO A 88 13.32 12.28 -6.23
C PRO A 88 14.73 12.15 -5.62
N ARG A 89 14.82 11.60 -4.39
CA ARG A 89 16.11 11.23 -3.78
C ARG A 89 16.78 10.12 -4.62
N ASP A 90 18.11 10.12 -4.64
CA ASP A 90 18.92 9.13 -5.35
C ASP A 90 19.01 7.80 -4.57
N LEU A 91 17.90 7.06 -4.55
CA LEU A 91 17.77 5.75 -3.93
C LEU A 91 17.18 4.76 -4.93
N PRO A 92 17.61 3.48 -4.92
CA PRO A 92 17.00 2.48 -5.80
C PRO A 92 15.55 2.21 -5.39
N PRO A 93 14.68 1.76 -6.32
CA PRO A 93 13.35 1.31 -5.98
C PRO A 93 13.40 0.12 -5.02
N VAL A 94 12.45 0.05 -4.09
CA VAL A 94 12.34 -1.06 -3.13
C VAL A 94 11.44 -2.16 -3.69
N GLY A 95 11.83 -3.43 -3.51
CA GLY A 95 11.02 -4.58 -3.92
C GLY A 95 9.77 -4.73 -3.08
N GLY A 96 8.66 -5.11 -3.71
CA GLY A 96 7.36 -5.36 -3.09
C GLY A 96 7.00 -6.85 -3.08
N HIS A 97 6.48 -7.36 -1.97
CA HIS A 97 6.06 -8.76 -1.86
C HIS A 97 4.59 -8.95 -2.29
N ALA A 98 4.32 -8.87 -3.60
CA ALA A 98 2.97 -8.83 -4.15
C ALA A 98 2.05 -10.01 -3.77
N ALA A 99 2.58 -11.23 -3.60
CA ALA A 99 1.78 -12.39 -3.17
C ALA A 99 1.24 -12.21 -1.73
N LEU A 100 2.12 -11.91 -0.78
CA LEU A 100 1.76 -11.54 0.59
C LEU A 100 0.82 -10.32 0.65
N SER A 101 1.06 -9.25 -0.13
CA SER A 101 0.15 -8.10 -0.19
C SER A 101 -1.28 -8.51 -0.57
N ARG A 102 -1.43 -9.37 -1.60
CA ARG A 102 -2.75 -9.87 -2.04
C ARG A 102 -3.43 -10.71 -0.97
N HIS A 103 -2.68 -11.61 -0.32
CA HIS A 103 -3.17 -12.44 0.78
C HIS A 103 -3.65 -11.58 1.95
N ILE A 104 -2.85 -10.58 2.36
CA ILE A 104 -3.22 -9.65 3.43
C ILE A 104 -4.47 -8.85 3.04
N GLY A 105 -4.52 -8.30 1.83
CA GLY A 105 -5.68 -7.57 1.33
C GLY A 105 -6.97 -8.38 1.39
N GLN A 106 -6.92 -9.64 0.95
CA GLN A 106 -8.05 -10.57 1.04
C GLN A 106 -8.47 -10.83 2.48
N SER A 107 -7.50 -11.05 3.37
CA SER A 107 -7.76 -11.29 4.80
C SER A 107 -8.40 -10.10 5.48
N LEU A 108 -7.93 -8.88 5.23
CA LEU A 108 -8.46 -7.68 5.87
C LEU A 108 -9.89 -7.39 5.40
N MET A 109 -10.17 -7.58 4.09
CA MET A 109 -11.53 -7.45 3.56
C MET A 109 -12.48 -8.51 4.13
N ALA A 110 -12.01 -9.75 4.31
CA ALA A 110 -12.80 -10.81 4.94
C ALA A 110 -13.10 -10.53 6.43
N ASP A 111 -12.21 -9.82 7.11
CA ASP A 111 -12.37 -9.38 8.51
C ASP A 111 -13.09 -8.02 8.62
N GLU A 112 -13.80 -7.60 7.57
CA GLU A 112 -14.62 -6.37 7.51
C GLU A 112 -13.84 -5.05 7.72
N PHE A 113 -12.59 -5.02 7.27
CA PHE A 113 -11.86 -3.75 7.06
C PHE A 113 -12.03 -3.27 5.63
N ASP A 114 -12.54 -2.05 5.48
CA ASP A 114 -12.61 -1.37 4.19
C ASP A 114 -11.20 -0.95 3.75
N MET A 115 -10.65 -1.64 2.76
CA MET A 115 -9.30 -1.39 2.25
C MET A 115 -9.35 -0.68 0.89
N SER A 116 -8.41 0.24 0.70
CA SER A 116 -7.99 0.70 -0.63
C SER A 116 -6.74 -0.04 -1.07
N PHE A 117 -6.50 -0.14 -2.37
CA PHE A 117 -5.33 -0.80 -2.96
C PHE A 117 -4.67 0.12 -3.98
N PHE A 118 -3.35 0.20 -3.97
CA PHE A 118 -2.62 1.03 -4.92
C PHE A 118 -1.52 0.28 -5.66
N ARG A 119 -1.25 0.81 -6.86
CA ARG A 119 -0.19 0.43 -7.79
C ARG A 119 0.36 1.70 -8.44
N ASP A 120 1.58 1.65 -8.93
CA ASP A 120 2.21 2.68 -9.77
C ASP A 120 2.24 4.06 -9.08
N LYS A 121 2.40 4.05 -7.77
CA LYS A 121 2.62 5.24 -6.96
C LYS A 121 3.99 5.12 -6.28
N PRO A 122 4.84 6.13 -6.40
CA PRO A 122 6.09 6.15 -5.65
C PRO A 122 5.81 6.40 -4.16
N LEU A 123 6.79 6.12 -3.29
CA LEU A 123 6.70 6.36 -1.85
C LEU A 123 7.50 7.61 -1.48
N ASP A 124 6.99 8.39 -0.54
CA ASP A 124 7.58 9.63 -0.04
C ASP A 124 8.56 9.38 1.12
N HIS A 125 8.98 10.46 1.77
CA HIS A 125 9.85 10.44 2.94
C HIS A 125 9.28 9.65 4.12
N GLY A 126 7.95 9.50 4.23
CA GLY A 126 7.33 8.67 5.27
C GLY A 126 7.83 7.22 5.26
N PHE A 127 8.25 6.73 4.08
CA PHE A 127 8.95 5.46 3.91
C PHE A 127 10.48 5.65 3.81
N PHE A 128 10.96 6.43 2.82
CA PHE A 128 12.38 6.42 2.45
C PHE A 128 13.28 7.12 3.47
N SER A 129 12.77 8.03 4.29
CA SER A 129 13.59 8.76 5.29
C SER A 129 14.19 7.82 6.35
N PRO A 130 13.39 7.08 7.14
CA PRO A 130 13.93 6.13 8.11
C PRO A 130 14.55 4.89 7.43
N MET A 131 14.04 4.46 6.27
CA MET A 131 14.61 3.29 5.58
C MET A 131 16.06 3.49 5.17
N SER A 132 16.42 4.67 4.64
CA SER A 132 17.81 4.98 4.27
C SER A 132 18.76 5.01 5.48
N ALA A 133 18.24 5.22 6.69
CA ALA A 133 19.04 5.15 7.92
C ALA A 133 19.11 3.71 8.50
N LEU A 134 18.10 2.87 8.26
CA LEU A 134 17.99 1.54 8.84
C LEU A 134 18.69 0.45 8.03
N LEU A 135 18.70 0.54 6.70
CA LEU A 135 19.21 -0.52 5.84
C LEU A 135 20.14 0.06 4.77
N PRO A 136 21.24 -0.64 4.45
CA PRO A 136 22.07 -0.27 3.30
C PRO A 136 21.27 -0.43 2.00
N CYS A 137 21.53 0.44 1.02
CA CYS A 137 20.78 0.47 -0.24
C CYS A 137 21.64 0.83 -1.47
N ASP A 138 22.94 0.57 -1.43
CA ASP A 138 23.91 1.00 -2.46
C ASP A 138 23.53 0.60 -3.90
N GLU A 139 22.98 -0.61 -4.09
CA GLU A 139 22.48 -1.08 -5.40
C GLU A 139 21.02 -1.58 -5.32
N SER A 140 20.64 -2.19 -4.20
CA SER A 140 19.30 -2.70 -3.96
C SER A 140 19.03 -2.84 -2.46
N TRP A 141 17.76 -2.90 -2.10
CA TRP A 141 17.35 -3.11 -0.71
C TRP A 141 17.43 -4.61 -0.35
N PRO A 142 17.96 -4.98 0.83
CA PRO A 142 18.14 -6.37 1.24
C PRO A 142 16.83 -7.07 1.66
N VAL A 143 15.68 -6.42 1.46
CA VAL A 143 14.38 -6.87 1.97
C VAL A 143 13.27 -6.44 1.01
N GLN A 144 12.18 -7.21 0.98
CA GLN A 144 10.95 -6.79 0.30
C GLN A 144 9.99 -6.11 1.28
N ILE A 145 9.05 -5.33 0.77
CA ILE A 145 8.06 -4.64 1.60
C ILE A 145 6.62 -4.97 1.22
N VAL A 146 5.73 -4.78 2.20
CA VAL A 146 4.30 -4.62 1.98
C VAL A 146 3.90 -3.27 2.60
N PRO A 147 3.78 -2.19 1.81
CA PRO A 147 3.48 -0.87 2.34
C PRO A 147 1.98 -0.71 2.62
N LEU A 148 1.66 -0.16 3.79
CA LEU A 148 0.34 0.29 4.19
C LEU A 148 0.41 1.79 4.45
N GLN A 149 -0.13 2.58 3.51
CA GLN A 149 -0.36 4.00 3.72
C GLN A 149 -1.62 4.18 4.57
N VAL A 150 -1.54 5.02 5.60
CA VAL A 150 -2.65 5.35 6.49
C VAL A 150 -3.02 6.83 6.30
N GLY A 151 -4.28 7.09 5.97
CA GLY A 151 -4.79 8.45 5.81
C GLY A 151 -5.04 9.10 7.17
N VAL A 152 -4.04 9.80 7.71
CA VAL A 152 -4.10 10.46 9.03
C VAL A 152 -4.14 11.99 8.97
N LEU A 153 -4.07 12.58 7.76
CA LEU A 153 -3.99 14.03 7.58
C LEU A 153 -5.35 14.72 7.33
N GLN A 154 -6.31 14.04 6.72
CA GLN A 154 -7.64 14.60 6.41
C GLN A 154 -8.72 14.01 7.31
N LEU A 155 -9.20 14.78 8.28
CA LEU A 155 -10.27 14.38 9.19
C LEU A 155 -11.63 14.23 8.47
N PRO A 156 -12.47 13.24 8.85
CA PRO A 156 -12.28 12.26 9.92
C PRO A 156 -11.36 11.08 9.51
N ILE A 157 -10.48 10.69 10.43
CA ILE A 157 -9.52 9.57 10.26
C ILE A 157 -9.89 8.39 11.17
N PRO A 158 -9.28 7.20 10.99
CA PRO A 158 -9.48 6.08 11.90
C PRO A 158 -9.18 6.42 13.36
N THR A 159 -9.98 5.88 14.28
CA THR A 159 -9.68 5.96 15.72
C THR A 159 -8.47 5.10 16.09
N ALA A 160 -7.79 5.42 17.19
CA ALA A 160 -6.73 4.60 17.78
C ALA A 160 -7.18 3.13 17.99
N ARG A 161 -8.43 2.91 18.40
CA ARG A 161 -9.03 1.58 18.50
C ARG A 161 -9.14 0.85 17.16
N ARG A 162 -9.52 1.55 16.09
CA ARG A 162 -9.61 0.97 14.74
C ARG A 162 -8.21 0.58 14.23
N CYS A 163 -7.20 1.40 14.48
CA CYS A 163 -5.80 1.07 14.20
C CYS A 163 -5.33 -0.18 14.96
N TYR A 164 -5.60 -0.29 16.26
CA TYR A 164 -5.24 -1.47 17.04
C TYR A 164 -5.95 -2.74 16.56
N LYS A 165 -7.25 -2.67 16.26
CA LYS A 165 -8.02 -3.80 15.69
C LYS A 165 -7.50 -4.21 14.31
N LEU A 166 -7.08 -3.25 13.48
CA LEU A 166 -6.44 -3.56 12.19
C LEU A 166 -5.16 -4.36 12.40
N GLY A 167 -4.33 -3.98 13.38
CA GLY A 167 -3.15 -4.74 13.78
C GLY A 167 -3.49 -6.20 14.15
N GLN A 168 -4.53 -6.41 14.94
CA GLN A 168 -4.98 -7.76 15.32
C GLN A 168 -5.43 -8.59 14.11
N ALA A 169 -6.10 -7.98 13.13
CA ALA A 169 -6.47 -8.63 11.88
C ALA A 169 -5.25 -8.91 10.99
N LEU A 170 -4.32 -7.96 10.91
CA LEU A 170 -3.05 -8.09 10.21
C LEU A 170 -2.22 -9.28 10.74
N ARG A 171 -2.22 -9.51 12.05
CA ARG A 171 -1.56 -10.68 12.64
C ARG A 171 -2.07 -11.99 12.02
N ARG A 172 -3.39 -12.18 12.03
CA ARG A 172 -4.03 -13.39 11.45
C ARG A 172 -3.75 -13.49 9.95
N ALA A 173 -3.77 -12.36 9.25
CA ALA A 173 -3.45 -12.30 7.83
C ALA A 173 -2.03 -12.81 7.54
N ILE A 174 -1.02 -12.31 8.26
CA ILE A 174 0.37 -12.73 8.08
C ILE A 174 0.55 -14.19 8.48
N GLU A 175 0.11 -14.60 9.68
CA GLU A 175 0.33 -15.96 10.18
C GLU A 175 -0.37 -17.06 9.35
N SER A 176 -1.44 -16.70 8.64
CA SER A 176 -2.14 -17.61 7.73
C SER A 176 -1.50 -17.73 6.35
N TYR A 177 -0.50 -16.90 6.01
CA TYR A 177 0.23 -17.00 4.75
C TYR A 177 1.04 -18.32 4.70
N PRO A 178 0.93 -19.11 3.62
CA PRO A 178 1.41 -20.50 3.62
C PRO A 178 2.93 -20.65 3.65
N GLU A 179 3.67 -19.75 3.00
CA GLU A 179 5.14 -19.81 2.91
C GLU A 179 5.80 -19.51 4.27
N ASP A 180 7.00 -20.05 4.52
CA ASP A 180 7.76 -19.80 5.76
C ASP A 180 8.59 -18.51 5.65
N LEU A 181 7.94 -17.37 5.88
CA LEU A 181 8.57 -16.05 5.86
C LEU A 181 8.75 -15.49 7.28
N LYS A 182 9.89 -14.84 7.54
CA LYS A 182 10.10 -13.94 8.67
C LYS A 182 9.60 -12.54 8.30
N VAL A 183 8.53 -12.10 8.96
CA VAL A 183 7.96 -10.77 8.74
C VAL A 183 8.25 -9.89 9.95
N ALA A 184 8.85 -8.71 9.73
CA ALA A 184 8.92 -7.66 10.75
C ALA A 184 7.88 -6.59 10.43
N ILE A 185 7.23 -6.05 11.46
CA ILE A 185 6.23 -4.98 11.29
C ILE A 185 6.89 -3.65 11.63
N VAL A 186 6.89 -2.70 10.70
CA VAL A 186 7.43 -1.36 10.91
C VAL A 186 6.27 -0.37 10.96
N ALA A 187 6.24 0.49 11.97
CA ALA A 187 5.36 1.65 12.00
C ALA A 187 6.18 2.92 12.12
N THR A 188 5.83 3.91 11.31
CA THR A 188 6.55 5.17 11.27
C THR A 188 5.71 6.36 11.69
N GLY A 189 6.37 7.51 11.86
CA GLY A 189 5.76 8.77 12.26
C GLY A 189 5.98 9.06 13.74
N GLY A 190 5.50 10.20 14.20
CA GLY A 190 5.60 10.65 15.57
C GLY A 190 7.01 11.09 15.99
N VAL A 191 7.26 11.31 17.28
CA VAL A 191 6.26 11.31 18.37
C VAL A 191 5.69 12.71 18.51
N SER A 192 5.87 13.42 19.62
CA SER A 192 5.32 14.77 19.73
C SER A 192 5.94 15.74 18.71
N HIS A 193 5.06 16.39 17.94
CA HIS A 193 5.40 17.48 17.04
C HIS A 193 4.13 18.20 16.53
N GLN A 194 4.28 19.46 16.17
CA GLN A 194 3.29 20.21 15.40
C GLN A 194 4.00 21.13 14.41
N VAL A 195 3.60 21.06 13.13
CA VAL A 195 4.30 21.75 12.03
C VAL A 195 3.44 22.80 11.32
N HIS A 196 2.23 23.08 11.83
CA HIS A 196 1.36 24.14 11.31
C HIS A 196 0.80 25.07 12.39
N GLY A 197 0.40 26.27 11.97
CA GLY A 197 -0.25 27.29 12.79
C GLY A 197 0.65 27.91 13.86
N GLU A 198 0.08 28.75 14.73
CA GLU A 198 0.80 29.46 15.79
C GLU A 198 1.32 28.54 16.90
N ARG A 199 0.86 27.27 16.94
CA ARG A 199 1.35 26.22 17.85
C ARG A 199 2.47 25.36 17.22
N CYS A 200 2.95 25.73 16.03
CA CYS A 200 4.11 25.10 15.40
C CYS A 200 5.34 25.12 16.34
N GLY A 201 6.06 24.00 16.42
CA GLY A 201 7.18 23.81 17.35
C GLY A 201 6.78 23.26 18.72
N PHE A 202 5.52 22.83 18.89
CA PHE A 202 5.09 22.14 20.12
C PHE A 202 5.72 20.75 20.22
N ASN A 203 6.25 20.42 21.40
CA ASN A 203 6.69 19.09 21.79
C ASN A 203 6.28 18.82 23.25
N ASN A 204 6.24 17.53 23.61
CA ASN A 204 5.93 17.08 24.95
C ASN A 204 6.68 15.77 25.28
N PRO A 205 7.96 15.85 25.68
CA PRO A 205 8.77 14.67 25.98
C PRO A 205 8.22 13.80 27.12
N GLU A 206 7.46 14.38 28.06
CA GLU A 206 6.81 13.62 29.15
C GLU A 206 5.71 12.71 28.59
N TRP A 207 4.88 13.25 27.69
CA TRP A 207 3.90 12.46 26.96
C TRP A 207 4.57 11.41 26.07
N ASP A 208 5.65 11.74 25.38
CA ASP A 208 6.35 10.80 24.50
C ASP A 208 6.86 9.58 25.29
N ALA A 209 7.45 9.82 26.46
CA ALA A 209 7.89 8.74 27.35
C ALA A 209 6.71 7.89 27.85
N GLN A 210 5.60 8.54 28.23
CA GLN A 210 4.38 7.85 28.66
C GLN A 210 3.74 7.03 27.53
N PHE A 211 3.67 7.58 26.32
CA PHE A 211 3.12 6.91 25.14
C PHE A 211 3.93 5.65 24.81
N LEU A 212 5.26 5.75 24.80
CA LEU A 212 6.14 4.60 24.55
C LEU A 212 5.95 3.51 25.61
N ASP A 213 5.85 3.88 26.89
CA ASP A 213 5.61 2.92 27.97
C ASP A 213 4.25 2.21 27.82
N LEU A 214 3.19 2.98 27.59
CA LEU A 214 1.85 2.44 27.37
C LEU A 214 1.80 1.57 26.11
N LEU A 215 2.46 1.95 25.02
CA LEU A 215 2.48 1.16 23.80
C LEU A 215 3.07 -0.23 24.03
N VAL A 216 4.12 -0.34 24.85
CA VAL A 216 4.74 -1.62 25.18
C VAL A 216 3.86 -2.41 26.15
N ASN A 217 3.50 -1.78 27.27
CA ASN A 217 3.02 -2.47 28.46
C ASN A 217 1.49 -2.50 28.59
N ASP A 218 0.79 -1.50 28.05
CA ASP A 218 -0.67 -1.38 28.17
C ASP A 218 -1.30 -0.66 26.95
N PRO A 219 -1.17 -1.23 25.74
CA PRO A 219 -1.61 -0.57 24.51
C PRO A 219 -3.13 -0.41 24.44
N GLN A 220 -3.91 -1.11 25.28
CA GLN A 220 -5.36 -1.00 25.29
C GLN A 220 -5.82 0.37 25.79
N ARG A 221 -5.13 0.96 26.78
CA ARG A 221 -5.44 2.32 27.26
C ARG A 221 -5.30 3.38 26.17
N LEU A 222 -4.31 3.24 25.30
CA LEU A 222 -4.12 4.10 24.14
C LEU A 222 -5.31 4.03 23.15
N THR A 223 -6.06 2.93 23.13
CA THR A 223 -7.25 2.79 22.26
C THR A 223 -8.49 3.52 22.78
N GLU A 224 -8.45 4.03 24.01
CA GLU A 224 -9.57 4.73 24.65
C GLU A 224 -9.50 6.25 24.45
N MET A 225 -8.34 6.75 24.05
CA MET A 225 -8.11 8.16 23.82
C MET A 225 -8.73 8.64 22.50
N THR A 226 -9.24 9.86 22.52
CA THR A 226 -9.72 10.62 21.37
C THR A 226 -8.56 11.26 20.62
N LEU A 227 -8.77 11.57 19.33
CA LEU A 227 -7.78 12.29 18.52
C LEU A 227 -7.44 13.66 19.11
N ALA A 228 -8.40 14.34 19.74
CA ALA A 228 -8.18 15.63 20.40
C ALA A 228 -7.23 15.51 21.60
N GLU A 229 -7.34 14.44 22.38
CA GLU A 229 -6.41 14.17 23.49
C GLU A 229 -5.00 13.85 22.97
N TYR A 230 -4.87 13.03 21.92
CA TYR A 230 -3.59 12.81 21.24
C TYR A 230 -2.99 14.13 20.75
N ALA A 231 -3.77 14.98 20.09
CA ALA A 231 -3.28 16.25 19.56
C ALA A 231 -2.92 17.28 20.65
N THR A 232 -3.65 17.25 21.76
CA THR A 232 -3.35 18.10 22.92
C THR A 232 -2.03 17.69 23.55
N LEU A 233 -1.82 16.39 23.76
CA LEU A 233 -0.63 15.86 24.42
C LEU A 233 0.59 15.82 23.50
N GLY A 234 0.43 15.49 22.22
CA GLY A 234 1.51 15.24 21.27
C GLY A 234 1.63 16.24 20.11
N GLY A 235 0.72 17.22 19.97
CA GLY A 235 0.67 18.07 18.78
C GLY A 235 -0.20 17.49 17.67
N MET A 236 -0.69 18.33 16.76
CA MET A 236 -1.66 17.92 15.73
C MET A 236 -1.12 16.81 14.84
N GLU A 237 0.07 16.99 14.25
CA GLU A 237 0.72 15.94 13.44
C GLU A 237 1.26 14.81 14.31
N GLY A 238 1.71 15.09 15.54
CA GLY A 238 2.11 14.06 16.51
C GLY A 238 1.00 13.06 16.86
N ALA A 239 -0.28 13.38 16.57
CA ALA A 239 -1.38 12.42 16.71
C ALA A 239 -1.30 11.24 15.72
N GLU A 240 -0.44 11.29 14.70
CA GLU A 240 -0.23 10.17 13.77
C GLU A 240 0.29 8.90 14.46
N VAL A 241 0.83 8.99 15.69
CA VAL A 241 1.28 7.85 16.50
C VAL A 241 0.21 6.78 16.74
N ILE A 242 -1.07 7.07 16.46
CA ILE A 242 -2.12 6.04 16.41
C ILE A 242 -1.80 4.92 15.39
N THR A 243 -0.97 5.18 14.38
CA THR A 243 -0.51 4.15 13.42
C THR A 243 0.42 3.13 14.07
N TRP A 244 1.16 3.51 15.12
CA TRP A 244 2.03 2.61 15.89
C TRP A 244 1.21 1.52 16.60
N LEU A 245 -0.08 1.78 16.87
CA LEU A 245 -1.00 0.77 17.41
C LEU A 245 -1.34 -0.33 16.39
N ILE A 246 -1.21 -0.08 15.08
CA ILE A 246 -1.34 -1.13 14.06
C ILE A 246 -0.19 -2.13 14.22
N MET A 247 1.05 -1.64 14.32
CA MET A 247 2.21 -2.48 14.60
C MET A 247 2.05 -3.23 15.92
N ARG A 248 1.72 -2.51 17.00
CA ARG A 248 1.61 -3.13 18.33
C ARG A 248 0.48 -4.16 18.41
N GLY A 249 -0.63 -3.93 17.72
CA GLY A 249 -1.76 -4.86 17.64
C GLY A 249 -1.45 -6.12 16.82
N ALA A 250 -0.48 -6.06 15.92
CA ALA A 250 -0.02 -7.22 15.15
C ALA A 250 0.96 -8.12 15.94
N LEU A 251 1.66 -7.56 16.93
CA LEU A 251 2.49 -8.33 17.84
C LEU A 251 1.64 -9.11 18.86
N SER A 252 2.22 -10.13 19.46
CA SER A 252 1.58 -10.85 20.56
C SER A 252 1.43 -9.96 21.81
N ALA A 253 0.63 -10.41 22.77
CA ALA A 253 0.48 -9.70 24.04
C ALA A 253 1.84 -9.58 24.77
N ASN A 254 2.68 -10.62 24.67
CA ASN A 254 4.00 -10.68 25.28
C ASN A 254 5.07 -10.21 24.28
N VAL A 255 5.68 -9.07 24.56
CA VAL A 255 6.80 -8.54 23.77
C VAL A 255 8.00 -8.31 24.67
N GLU A 256 9.20 -8.48 24.14
CA GLU A 256 10.42 -8.06 24.83
C GLU A 256 10.93 -6.76 24.22
N ARG A 257 11.01 -5.70 25.03
CA ARG A 257 11.63 -4.44 24.62
C ARG A 257 13.14 -4.61 24.58
N LYS A 258 13.70 -4.69 23.37
CA LYS A 258 15.15 -4.84 23.15
C LYS A 258 15.87 -3.50 23.10
N HIS A 259 15.18 -2.47 22.64
CA HIS A 259 15.71 -1.12 22.50
C HIS A 259 14.60 -0.08 22.58
N GLN A 260 14.92 1.07 23.15
CA GLN A 260 14.11 2.27 23.13
C GLN A 260 15.04 3.47 23.25
N SER A 261 14.84 4.49 22.40
CA SER A 261 15.57 5.75 22.50
C SER A 261 14.69 6.91 22.05
N TYR A 262 15.06 8.12 22.49
CA TYR A 262 14.38 9.36 22.20
C TYR A 262 15.40 10.49 22.08
N TYR A 263 15.26 11.32 21.06
CA TYR A 263 16.06 12.51 20.85
C TYR A 263 15.25 13.61 20.17
N LEU A 264 15.35 14.84 20.68
CA LEU A 264 14.63 16.01 20.16
C LEU A 264 15.63 17.09 19.72
N PRO A 265 16.18 17.02 18.50
CA PRO A 265 17.13 18.02 18.01
C PRO A 265 16.46 19.29 17.49
N SER A 266 15.21 19.19 17.03
CA SER A 266 14.50 20.27 16.34
C SER A 266 12.99 20.14 16.55
N MET A 267 12.19 20.08 15.47
CA MET A 267 10.71 20.14 15.52
C MET A 267 10.02 18.86 16.01
N THR A 268 10.65 17.70 15.83
CA THR A 268 10.03 16.40 16.09
C THR A 268 10.81 15.60 17.11
N GLY A 269 10.09 15.03 18.09
CA GLY A 269 10.65 14.03 18.99
C GLY A 269 10.95 12.74 18.22
N ILE A 270 12.22 12.51 17.90
CA ILE A 270 12.68 11.34 17.16
C ILE A 270 12.79 10.18 18.13
N ALA A 271 11.89 9.21 18.02
CA ALA A 271 11.90 8.01 18.83
C ALA A 271 12.19 6.76 17.99
N THR A 272 12.87 5.81 18.62
CA THR A 272 13.09 4.46 18.10
C THR A 272 12.68 3.44 19.15
N LEU A 273 11.98 2.38 18.74
CA LEU A 273 11.54 1.28 19.60
C LEU A 273 11.68 -0.04 18.87
N LEU A 274 12.27 -1.04 19.54
CA LEU A 274 12.40 -2.41 19.05
C LEU A 274 11.72 -3.37 20.03
N LEU A 275 10.71 -4.06 19.53
CA LEU A 275 9.96 -5.09 20.24
C LEU A 275 10.20 -6.43 19.58
N GLU A 276 10.78 -7.38 20.32
CA GLU A 276 10.86 -8.77 19.87
C GLU A 276 9.56 -9.49 20.23
N ASN A 277 8.96 -10.16 19.25
CA ASN A 277 7.69 -10.84 19.42
C ASN A 277 7.91 -12.17 20.17
N ARG A 278 7.20 -12.39 21.29
CA ARG A 278 7.28 -13.62 22.08
C ARG A 278 5.96 -14.38 21.97
N ASP A 279 5.79 -15.11 20.88
CA ASP A 279 4.62 -15.94 20.64
C ASP A 279 4.91 -17.44 20.63
N GLN A 280 3.82 -18.20 20.57
CA GLN A 280 3.83 -19.63 20.31
C GLN A 280 3.03 -19.87 19.04
N ALA A 281 3.52 -20.79 18.21
CA ALA A 281 2.83 -21.14 16.98
C ALA A 281 1.42 -21.67 17.30
N LEU A 282 0.43 -21.14 16.58
CA LEU A 282 -0.93 -21.67 16.64
C LEU A 282 -1.01 -23.02 15.92
N PRO A 283 -1.91 -23.94 16.33
CA PRO A 283 -2.14 -25.17 15.60
C PRO A 283 -2.53 -24.90 14.14
N ALA A 284 -2.00 -25.70 13.21
CA ALA A 284 -2.29 -25.56 11.77
C ALA A 284 -3.79 -25.43 11.40
N PRO A 285 -4.74 -26.12 12.08
CA PRO A 285 -6.16 -25.95 11.81
C PRO A 285 -6.72 -24.54 12.05
N VAL A 286 -6.06 -23.71 12.89
CA VAL A 286 -6.49 -22.32 13.12
C VAL A 286 -6.27 -21.49 11.87
N ASN A 287 -5.08 -21.58 11.29
CA ASN A 287 -4.70 -20.83 10.09
C ASN A 287 -5.44 -21.34 8.84
N GLU A 288 -5.74 -22.64 8.80
CA GLU A 288 -6.57 -23.21 7.74
C GLU A 288 -8.01 -22.69 7.78
N ARG A 289 -8.65 -22.62 8.96
CA ARG A 289 -9.99 -22.00 9.08
C ARG A 289 -9.99 -20.54 8.63
N HIS A 290 -8.93 -19.80 8.93
CA HIS A 290 -8.80 -18.42 8.49
C HIS A 290 -8.69 -18.31 6.96
N ARG A 291 -7.88 -19.15 6.31
CA ARG A 291 -7.81 -19.20 4.84
C ARG A 291 -9.14 -19.57 4.19
N GLN A 292 -9.92 -20.46 4.80
CA GLN A 292 -11.26 -20.80 4.34
C GLN A 292 -12.22 -19.60 4.46
N HIS A 293 -12.16 -18.88 5.58
CA HIS A 293 -12.91 -17.63 5.78
C HIS A 293 -12.59 -16.59 4.69
N MET A 294 -11.31 -16.39 4.38
CA MET A 294 -10.86 -15.48 3.31
C MET A 294 -11.47 -15.80 1.94
N GLN A 295 -11.66 -17.09 1.64
CA GLN A 295 -12.16 -17.57 0.35
C GLN A 295 -13.69 -17.66 0.29
N HIS A 296 -14.37 -17.54 1.44
CA HIS A 296 -15.80 -17.87 1.58
C HIS A 296 -16.69 -17.15 0.56
N GLN A 297 -16.45 -15.88 0.30
CA GLN A 297 -17.27 -15.06 -0.60
C GLN A 297 -17.20 -15.47 -2.08
N LEU A 298 -16.09 -16.07 -2.51
CA LEU A 298 -15.88 -16.51 -3.91
C LEU A 298 -15.92 -18.04 -4.07
N ALA A 299 -16.20 -18.77 -3.00
CA ALA A 299 -16.28 -20.23 -3.06
C ALA A 299 -17.37 -20.67 -4.05
N GLY A 300 -17.00 -21.51 -5.03
CA GLY A 300 -17.91 -22.00 -6.07
C GLY A 300 -17.96 -21.10 -7.33
N ALA A 301 -17.35 -19.91 -7.31
CA ALA A 301 -17.33 -19.02 -8.47
C ALA A 301 -16.57 -19.62 -9.67
N GLU A 302 -15.67 -20.57 -9.42
CA GLU A 302 -14.94 -21.32 -10.46
C GLU A 302 -15.83 -22.20 -11.34
N GLN A 303 -17.06 -22.50 -10.90
CA GLN A 303 -18.04 -23.27 -11.68
C GLN A 303 -18.74 -22.42 -12.76
N LEU A 304 -18.60 -21.09 -12.70
CA LEU A 304 -19.18 -20.18 -13.68
C LEU A 304 -18.36 -20.20 -14.97
N GLU A 305 -18.82 -20.97 -15.95
CA GLU A 305 -18.19 -21.02 -17.28
C GLU A 305 -18.11 -19.62 -17.93
N GLY A 306 -16.99 -19.32 -18.59
CA GLY A 306 -16.78 -18.06 -19.29
C GLY A 306 -16.68 -16.82 -18.37
N THR A 307 -16.48 -17.01 -17.07
CA THR A 307 -16.40 -15.93 -16.08
C THR A 307 -14.98 -15.78 -15.53
N TYR A 308 -14.52 -14.53 -15.40
CA TYR A 308 -13.15 -14.22 -14.98
C TYR A 308 -13.16 -13.16 -13.87
N PRO A 309 -13.32 -13.54 -12.58
CA PRO A 309 -13.37 -12.59 -11.48
C PRO A 309 -12.11 -11.70 -11.42
N TYR A 310 -12.28 -10.38 -11.39
CA TYR A 310 -11.18 -9.41 -11.46
C TYR A 310 -10.48 -9.26 -10.09
N THR A 311 -9.74 -10.29 -9.70
CA THR A 311 -8.96 -10.33 -8.46
C THR A 311 -7.75 -9.39 -8.53
N LEU A 312 -7.12 -9.11 -7.38
CA LEU A 312 -5.86 -8.34 -7.33
C LEU A 312 -4.74 -8.98 -8.18
N GLU A 313 -4.74 -10.31 -8.32
CA GLU A 313 -3.81 -11.05 -9.18
C GLU A 313 -4.07 -10.78 -10.67
N ARG A 314 -5.32 -10.88 -11.13
CA ARG A 314 -5.67 -10.55 -12.52
C ARG A 314 -5.43 -9.07 -12.81
N SER A 315 -5.74 -8.22 -11.85
CA SER A 315 -5.47 -6.78 -11.91
C SER A 315 -3.98 -6.49 -12.08
N ALA A 316 -3.10 -7.21 -11.36
CA ALA A 316 -1.65 -7.12 -11.54
C ALA A 316 -1.22 -7.52 -12.95
N LYS A 317 -1.64 -8.72 -13.38
CA LYS A 317 -1.27 -9.27 -14.70
C LYS A 317 -1.68 -8.35 -15.85
N GLY A 318 -2.90 -7.82 -15.80
CA GLY A 318 -3.43 -6.93 -16.82
C GLY A 318 -3.09 -5.46 -16.64
N TYR A 319 -2.33 -5.07 -15.61
CA TYR A 319 -2.26 -3.67 -15.17
C TYR A 319 -1.80 -2.73 -16.28
N ARG A 320 -0.75 -3.09 -17.02
CA ARG A 320 -0.18 -2.28 -18.10
C ARG A 320 -1.20 -1.98 -19.20
N LEU A 321 -1.89 -3.01 -19.69
CA LEU A 321 -2.97 -2.86 -20.66
C LEU A 321 -4.16 -2.08 -20.10
N ASN A 322 -4.58 -2.36 -18.87
CA ASN A 322 -5.68 -1.62 -18.24
C ASN A 322 -5.35 -0.13 -18.10
N LYS A 323 -4.13 0.21 -17.68
CA LYS A 323 -3.62 1.58 -17.61
C LYS A 323 -3.58 2.23 -19.00
N PHE A 324 -3.04 1.53 -19.99
CA PHE A 324 -3.01 2.00 -21.39
C PHE A 324 -4.40 2.34 -21.93
N LEU A 325 -5.38 1.44 -21.72
CA LEU A 325 -6.75 1.60 -22.20
C LEU A 325 -7.58 2.57 -21.35
N HIS A 326 -7.27 2.72 -20.06
CA HIS A 326 -7.89 3.73 -19.21
C HIS A 326 -7.70 5.14 -19.79
N ARG A 327 -6.51 5.44 -20.34
CA ARG A 327 -6.18 6.73 -20.94
C ARG A 327 -7.01 7.09 -22.18
N MET A 328 -7.88 6.21 -22.69
CA MET A 328 -8.86 6.57 -23.74
C MET A 328 -9.79 7.72 -23.33
N ILE A 329 -9.92 8.00 -22.03
CA ILE A 329 -10.63 9.19 -21.53
C ILE A 329 -9.93 10.51 -21.91
N GLU A 330 -8.63 10.50 -22.18
CA GLU A 330 -7.83 11.67 -22.57
C GLU A 330 -7.96 11.93 -24.09
N PRO A 331 -8.41 13.13 -24.53
CA PRO A 331 -8.63 13.44 -25.95
C PRO A 331 -7.40 13.22 -26.84
N GLN A 332 -6.25 13.72 -26.41
CA GLN A 332 -5.01 13.62 -27.17
C GLN A 332 -4.54 12.16 -27.28
N TRP A 333 -4.70 11.38 -26.21
CA TRP A 333 -4.31 9.97 -26.20
C TRP A 333 -5.16 9.14 -27.18
N ARG A 334 -6.49 9.26 -27.13
CA ARG A 334 -7.36 8.52 -28.06
C ARG A 334 -7.20 8.97 -29.51
N GLN A 335 -6.89 10.25 -29.76
CA GLN A 335 -6.58 10.74 -31.10
C GLN A 335 -5.30 10.08 -31.63
N ARG A 336 -4.23 10.05 -30.82
CA ARG A 336 -2.98 9.37 -31.17
C ARG A 336 -3.17 7.86 -31.33
N PHE A 337 -4.06 7.23 -30.57
CA PHE A 337 -4.38 5.81 -30.73
C PHE A 337 -5.00 5.50 -32.09
N LEU A 338 -5.81 6.41 -32.63
CA LEU A 338 -6.41 6.26 -33.95
C LEU A 338 -5.42 6.53 -35.09
N SER A 339 -4.50 7.49 -34.92
CA SER A 339 -3.54 7.88 -35.97
C SER A 339 -2.24 7.07 -35.97
N GLU A 340 -1.71 6.75 -34.79
CA GLU A 340 -0.35 6.22 -34.59
C GLU A 340 -0.30 5.12 -33.49
N PRO A 341 -1.11 4.05 -33.59
CA PRO A 341 -1.24 3.05 -32.52
C PRO A 341 0.10 2.36 -32.16
N GLU A 342 0.91 1.98 -33.15
CA GLU A 342 2.19 1.28 -32.91
C GLU A 342 3.22 2.17 -32.19
N ALA A 343 3.20 3.48 -32.42
CA ALA A 343 4.06 4.41 -31.68
C ALA A 343 3.63 4.47 -30.21
N LEU A 344 2.32 4.50 -29.94
CA LEU A 344 1.78 4.48 -28.59
C LEU A 344 2.01 3.15 -27.86
N TYR A 345 1.94 2.01 -28.55
CA TYR A 345 2.25 0.71 -27.94
C TYR A 345 3.70 0.68 -27.43
N ARG A 346 4.64 1.19 -28.24
CA ARG A 346 6.05 1.32 -27.84
C ARG A 346 6.26 2.33 -26.72
N GLU A 347 5.65 3.50 -26.80
CA GLU A 347 5.74 4.54 -25.76
C GLU A 347 5.23 4.03 -24.40
N ALA A 348 4.13 3.27 -24.41
CA ALA A 348 3.57 2.67 -23.21
C ALA A 348 4.30 1.38 -22.74
N GLY A 349 5.31 0.94 -23.49
CA GLY A 349 6.07 -0.27 -23.18
C GLY A 349 5.22 -1.54 -23.15
N LEU A 350 4.21 -1.64 -24.02
CA LEU A 350 3.40 -2.86 -24.17
C LEU A 350 4.26 -4.02 -24.69
N SER A 351 3.97 -5.23 -24.24
CA SER A 351 4.58 -6.44 -24.81
C SER A 351 4.05 -6.69 -26.23
N GLU A 352 4.71 -7.58 -26.97
CA GLU A 352 4.22 -7.99 -28.30
C GLU A 352 2.87 -8.73 -28.22
N GLU A 353 2.67 -9.55 -27.18
CA GLU A 353 1.38 -10.21 -26.94
C GLU A 353 0.27 -9.19 -26.67
N GLU A 354 0.53 -8.21 -25.82
CA GLU A 354 -0.40 -7.13 -25.50
C GLU A 354 -0.75 -6.30 -26.73
N SER A 355 0.26 -5.97 -27.54
CA SER A 355 0.11 -5.22 -28.78
C SER A 355 -0.70 -6.02 -29.83
N ASP A 356 -0.41 -7.31 -29.99
CA ASP A 356 -1.14 -8.20 -30.91
C ASP A 356 -2.62 -8.34 -30.55
N LEU A 357 -2.94 -8.51 -29.26
CA LEU A 357 -4.32 -8.54 -28.77
C LEU A 357 -5.10 -7.27 -29.16
N LEU A 358 -4.46 -6.10 -29.07
CA LEU A 358 -5.05 -4.82 -29.49
C LEU A 358 -5.18 -4.69 -31.01
N ARG A 359 -4.15 -5.06 -31.77
CA ARG A 359 -4.17 -5.03 -33.25
C ARG A 359 -5.30 -5.88 -33.82
N ARG A 360 -5.44 -7.11 -33.32
CA ARG A 360 -6.48 -8.05 -33.74
C ARG A 360 -7.85 -7.72 -33.15
N ARG A 361 -7.93 -6.77 -32.21
CA ARG A 361 -9.15 -6.44 -31.45
C ARG A 361 -9.76 -7.71 -30.86
N ASP A 362 -8.90 -8.55 -30.28
CA ASP A 362 -9.29 -9.84 -29.71
C ASP A 362 -9.99 -9.61 -28.37
N TRP A 363 -11.25 -9.16 -28.42
CA TRP A 363 -12.03 -8.77 -27.23
C TRP A 363 -12.08 -9.87 -26.17
N ARG A 364 -12.22 -11.12 -26.62
CA ARG A 364 -12.24 -12.29 -25.73
C ARG A 364 -10.84 -12.58 -25.18
N GLY A 365 -9.81 -12.52 -26.02
CA GLY A 365 -8.42 -12.65 -25.61
C GLY A 365 -8.00 -11.60 -24.57
N LEU A 366 -8.46 -10.35 -24.72
CA LEU A 366 -8.19 -9.27 -23.75
C LEU A 366 -8.82 -9.57 -22.37
N ILE A 367 -10.06 -10.09 -22.32
CA ILE A 367 -10.67 -10.54 -21.07
C ILE A 367 -9.88 -11.71 -20.46
N HIS A 368 -9.48 -12.69 -21.28
CA HIS A 368 -8.69 -13.84 -20.82
C HIS A 368 -7.33 -13.41 -20.26
N TYR A 369 -6.68 -12.43 -20.91
CA TYR A 369 -5.39 -11.89 -20.51
C TYR A 369 -5.44 -11.22 -19.12
N GLY A 370 -6.50 -10.45 -18.86
CA GLY A 370 -6.69 -9.73 -17.60
C GLY A 370 -7.16 -8.28 -17.76
N VAL A 371 -7.67 -7.90 -18.93
CA VAL A 371 -8.26 -6.57 -19.13
C VAL A 371 -9.67 -6.54 -18.55
N ILE A 372 -10.01 -5.54 -17.74
CA ILE A 372 -11.38 -5.38 -17.23
C ILE A 372 -12.28 -4.86 -18.35
N PHE A 373 -13.52 -5.37 -18.41
CA PHE A 373 -14.46 -5.01 -19.47
C PHE A 373 -14.64 -3.49 -19.64
N PHE A 374 -14.66 -2.72 -18.55
CA PHE A 374 -14.95 -1.28 -18.60
C PHE A 374 -13.87 -0.42 -19.29
N VAL A 375 -12.66 -0.93 -19.50
CA VAL A 375 -11.68 -0.24 -20.37
C VAL A 375 -11.80 -0.70 -21.83
N LEU A 376 -12.29 -1.92 -22.09
CA LEU A 376 -12.68 -2.37 -23.43
C LEU A 376 -13.89 -1.60 -23.95
N GLU A 377 -14.84 -1.29 -23.07
CA GLU A 377 -16.00 -0.45 -23.38
C GLU A 377 -15.57 0.96 -23.83
N LYS A 378 -14.54 1.53 -23.18
CA LYS A 378 -13.94 2.81 -23.60
C LYS A 378 -13.27 2.70 -24.96
N LEU A 379 -12.49 1.64 -25.17
CA LEU A 379 -11.86 1.38 -26.47
C LEU A 379 -12.90 1.21 -27.58
N GLY A 380 -14.00 0.51 -27.31
CA GLY A 380 -15.13 0.35 -28.22
C GLY A 380 -15.69 1.70 -28.65
N ALA A 381 -15.98 2.58 -27.69
CA ALA A 381 -16.45 3.93 -27.97
C ALA A 381 -15.47 4.75 -28.83
N VAL A 382 -14.16 4.63 -28.59
CA VAL A 382 -13.12 5.30 -29.41
C VAL A 382 -13.08 4.76 -30.84
N LEU A 383 -13.26 3.46 -31.03
CA LEU A 383 -13.23 2.79 -32.33
C LEU A 383 -14.56 2.88 -33.10
N GLY A 384 -15.61 3.44 -32.50
CA GLY A 384 -16.97 3.41 -33.07
C GLY A 384 -17.61 2.00 -33.06
N VAL A 385 -17.12 1.11 -32.19
CA VAL A 385 -17.64 -0.25 -32.01
C VAL A 385 -18.66 -0.25 -30.87
N SER A 386 -19.86 -0.79 -31.11
CA SER A 386 -20.89 -0.82 -30.07
C SER A 386 -20.59 -1.88 -29.02
N ASN A 387 -21.16 -1.73 -27.82
CA ASN A 387 -21.05 -2.74 -26.77
C ASN A 387 -21.52 -4.12 -27.25
N LEU A 388 -22.55 -4.15 -28.10
CA LEU A 388 -23.14 -5.39 -28.63
C LEU A 388 -22.16 -6.12 -29.56
N ASP A 389 -21.36 -5.39 -30.33
CA ASP A 389 -20.32 -5.99 -31.18
C ASP A 389 -19.23 -6.65 -30.31
N ILE A 390 -18.86 -6.02 -29.19
CA ILE A 390 -17.91 -6.59 -28.21
C ILE A 390 -18.52 -7.84 -27.55
N TYR A 391 -19.78 -7.78 -27.12
CA TYR A 391 -20.47 -8.94 -26.52
C TYR A 391 -20.58 -10.12 -27.48
N ALA A 392 -20.93 -9.86 -28.75
CA ALA A 392 -21.01 -10.87 -29.79
C ALA A 392 -19.64 -11.54 -30.03
N ALA A 393 -18.57 -10.74 -30.10
CA ALA A 393 -17.21 -11.23 -30.24
C ALA A 393 -16.77 -12.11 -29.05
N MET A 394 -17.09 -11.70 -27.81
CA MET A 394 -16.81 -12.52 -26.62
C MET A 394 -17.60 -13.84 -26.61
N ARG A 395 -18.80 -13.85 -27.20
CA ARG A 395 -19.62 -15.05 -27.40
C ARG A 395 -19.17 -15.91 -28.58
N GLY A 396 -18.24 -15.44 -29.42
CA GLY A 396 -17.83 -16.12 -30.64
C GLY A 396 -18.95 -16.21 -31.68
N GLN A 397 -19.85 -15.22 -31.72
CA GLN A 397 -21.02 -15.19 -32.59
C GLN A 397 -20.97 -13.99 -33.53
N SER A 398 -21.68 -14.07 -34.65
CA SER A 398 -22.00 -12.88 -35.45
C SER A 398 -22.84 -11.90 -34.63
N ILE A 399 -22.76 -10.60 -34.93
CA ILE A 399 -23.62 -9.61 -34.28
C ILE A 399 -25.10 -9.94 -34.50
N GLU A 400 -25.47 -10.41 -35.69
CA GLU A 400 -26.85 -10.79 -36.02
C GLU A 400 -27.37 -11.93 -35.14
N ASP A 401 -26.56 -12.97 -34.92
CA ASP A 401 -26.95 -14.11 -34.08
C ASP A 401 -26.97 -13.75 -32.60
N PHE A 402 -26.02 -12.94 -32.14
CA PHE A 402 -26.05 -12.44 -30.77
C PHE A 402 -27.30 -11.60 -30.50
N MET A 403 -27.66 -10.74 -31.46
CA MET A 403 -28.82 -9.85 -31.40
C MET A 403 -30.14 -10.63 -31.33
N LYS A 404 -30.28 -11.77 -32.02
CA LYS A 404 -31.45 -12.68 -31.86
C LYS A 404 -31.68 -13.15 -30.42
N THR A 405 -30.65 -13.14 -29.57
CA THR A 405 -30.76 -13.52 -28.16
C THR A 405 -31.27 -12.39 -27.25
N ARG A 406 -31.41 -11.15 -27.77
CA ARG A 406 -31.85 -9.97 -27.03
C ARG A 406 -33.34 -9.70 -27.32
N ASN A 407 -34.08 -9.28 -26.29
CA ASN A 407 -35.51 -8.96 -26.43
C ASN A 407 -35.77 -7.76 -27.35
N GLN A 408 -34.82 -6.84 -27.47
CA GLN A 408 -34.89 -5.65 -28.31
C GLN A 408 -33.58 -5.48 -29.08
N GLN A 409 -33.69 -5.09 -30.36
CA GLN A 409 -32.55 -5.02 -31.28
C GLN A 409 -31.90 -3.63 -31.27
N VAL A 410 -31.40 -3.21 -30.11
CA VAL A 410 -30.78 -1.89 -29.90
C VAL A 410 -29.27 -2.00 -29.80
N ARG A 411 -28.56 -1.04 -30.42
CA ARG A 411 -27.12 -0.85 -30.24
C ARG A 411 -26.85 0.40 -29.41
N TYR A 412 -25.82 0.34 -28.58
CA TYR A 412 -25.39 1.45 -27.74
C TYR A 412 -23.88 1.40 -27.45
N SER A 413 -23.36 2.52 -27.00
CA SER A 413 -21.99 2.65 -26.47
C SER A 413 -21.98 3.72 -25.36
N VAL A 414 -20.83 3.90 -24.72
CA VAL A 414 -20.60 4.98 -23.75
C VAL A 414 -20.18 6.31 -24.39
N ALA A 415 -20.20 6.41 -25.72
CA ALA A 415 -19.81 7.63 -26.41
C ALA A 415 -20.76 8.80 -26.06
N GLY A 416 -20.17 9.97 -25.77
CA GLY A 416 -20.92 11.21 -25.64
C GLY A 416 -21.50 11.68 -26.98
N LYS A 417 -22.38 12.68 -26.94
CA LYS A 417 -22.85 13.34 -28.17
C LYS A 417 -21.66 13.99 -28.87
N ALA A 418 -21.55 13.78 -30.19
CA ALA A 418 -20.61 14.56 -31.00
C ALA A 418 -20.97 16.05 -30.85
N PRO A 419 -19.98 16.95 -30.66
CA PRO A 419 -20.26 18.38 -30.76
C PRO A 419 -20.85 18.66 -32.15
N ASN A 420 -22.01 19.34 -32.16
CA ASN A 420 -22.73 19.73 -33.38
C ASN A 420 -21.88 20.59 -34.31
#